data_AF-A0A7Y2SS85-F1
#
_entry.id   AF-A0A7Y2SS85-F1
#
_cell.length_a   1.000
_cell.length_b   1.000
_cell.length_c   1.000
_cell.angle_alpha   90.00
_cell.angle_beta   90.00
_cell.angle_gamma   90.00
#
_symmetry.space_group_name_H-M   'P 1'
#
loop_
_entity.id
_entity.type
_entity.pdbx_description
1 polymer ?
#
loop_
_entity_poly.entity_id
_entity_poly.type
_entity_poly.pdbx_seq_one_letter_code
_entity_poly.pdbx_strand_id
1 'polypeptide(L)'
;MITMTRQLWRLDGALPPDTIALTEGLRLHLAHAPLTTVLVQIGDRRQSYVTLPGCDGCQHDRCEPGCRTEMLRRLLHQAAPGLTLKPVMRGLATRPYTRVVLATPGPRPQLLDAELMAQWPEARLALSWRSQRGRLHAGALLAVGADGPSPAVALHSRRWRSWPVPPAAGRALPSQRPRWSPGRAT
;
A
#
# COMPACT_ATOMS: atom_id res chain seq x y z
N MET A 1 5.00 -22.47 -14.82
CA MET A 1 5.37 -21.07 -14.52
C MET A 1 4.23 -20.48 -13.70
N ILE A 2 4.49 -20.07 -12.46
CA ILE A 2 3.43 -19.59 -11.55
C ILE A 2 2.94 -18.24 -12.03
N THR A 3 1.65 -18.12 -12.36
CA THR A 3 1.06 -16.83 -12.71
C THR A 3 0.86 -16.04 -11.42
N MET A 4 1.54 -14.89 -11.30
CA MET A 4 1.38 -14.02 -10.14
C MET A 4 0.43 -12.87 -10.48
N THR A 5 -0.68 -12.79 -9.75
CA THR A 5 -1.62 -11.67 -9.86
C THR A 5 -1.40 -10.71 -8.70
N ARG A 6 -1.60 -9.41 -8.96
CA ARG A 6 -1.53 -8.40 -7.91
C ARG A 6 -2.81 -8.47 -7.07
N GLN A 7 -2.67 -8.73 -5.78
CA GLN A 7 -3.78 -8.90 -4.84
C GLN A 7 -3.76 -7.79 -3.80
N LEU A 8 -4.95 -7.41 -3.33
CA LEU A 8 -5.16 -6.40 -2.28
C LEU A 8 -5.53 -7.09 -0.98
N TRP A 9 -4.88 -6.67 0.10
CA TRP A 9 -5.03 -7.24 1.44
C TRP A 9 -5.28 -6.11 2.43
N ARG A 10 -6.26 -6.27 3.30
CA ARG A 10 -6.50 -5.39 4.42
C ARG A 10 -5.61 -5.80 5.58
N LEU A 11 -4.92 -4.83 6.17
CA LEU A 11 -4.13 -5.03 7.38
C LEU A 11 -5.01 -4.71 8.58
N ASP A 12 -5.27 -5.71 9.41
CA ASP A 12 -6.05 -5.58 10.66
C ASP A 12 -5.14 -5.83 11.86
N GLY A 13 -5.41 -5.14 12.97
CA GLY A 13 -4.70 -5.32 14.23
C GLY A 13 -3.86 -4.12 14.66
N ALA A 14 -3.17 -4.26 15.78
CA ALA A 14 -2.27 -3.25 16.32
C ALA A 14 -0.82 -3.56 15.95
N LEU A 15 -0.03 -2.52 15.73
CA LEU A 15 1.41 -2.64 15.64
C LEU A 15 1.98 -3.06 17.02
N PRO A 16 3.03 -3.88 17.06
CA PRO A 16 3.75 -4.16 18.29
C PRO A 16 4.44 -2.88 18.80
N PRO A 17 4.67 -2.75 20.12
CA PRO A 17 5.37 -1.60 20.69
C PRO A 17 6.84 -1.52 20.21
N ASP A 18 7.48 -2.67 20.01
CA ASP A 18 8.79 -2.76 19.37
C ASP A 18 8.63 -3.11 17.88
N THR A 19 9.12 -2.23 17.02
CA THR A 19 9.03 -2.38 15.57
C THR A 19 10.34 -2.81 14.92
N ILE A 20 11.40 -3.12 15.68
CA ILE A 20 12.72 -3.47 15.14
C ILE A 20 12.62 -4.74 14.28
N ALA A 21 12.10 -5.83 14.84
CA ALA A 21 11.96 -7.11 14.12
C ALA A 21 11.09 -6.96 12.87
N LEU A 22 9.99 -6.20 12.97
CA LEU A 22 9.11 -5.91 11.84
C LEU A 22 9.84 -5.12 10.75
N THR A 23 10.65 -4.14 11.14
CA THR A 23 11.41 -3.29 10.21
C THR A 23 12.46 -4.11 9.46
N GLU A 24 13.25 -4.92 10.15
CA GLU A 24 14.25 -5.79 9.50
C GLU A 24 13.60 -6.83 8.60
N GLY A 25 12.51 -7.45 9.06
CA GLY A 25 11.73 -8.36 8.24
C GLY A 25 11.23 -7.69 6.96
N LEU A 26 10.65 -6.49 7.06
CA LEU A 26 10.17 -5.75 5.89
C LEU A 26 11.30 -5.36 4.93
N ARG A 27 12.48 -4.98 5.45
CA ARG A 27 13.67 -4.74 4.60
C ARG A 27 14.06 -5.99 3.83
N LEU A 28 14.10 -7.15 4.49
CA LEU A 28 14.38 -8.42 3.83
C LEU A 28 13.32 -8.74 2.77
N HIS A 29 12.03 -8.57 3.10
CA HIS A 29 10.95 -8.76 2.12
C HIS A 29 11.14 -7.89 0.87
N LEU A 30 11.46 -6.61 1.08
CA LEU A 30 11.66 -5.64 0.00
C LEU A 30 12.88 -5.92 -0.88
N ALA A 31 13.85 -6.69 -0.38
CA ALA A 31 14.97 -7.19 -1.18
C ALA A 31 14.52 -8.19 -2.25
N HIS A 32 13.39 -8.89 -2.02
CA HIS A 32 12.91 -9.98 -2.88
C HIS A 32 11.57 -9.70 -3.57
N ALA A 33 10.77 -8.76 -3.07
CA ALA A 33 9.44 -8.45 -3.59
C ALA A 33 9.09 -6.96 -3.43
N PRO A 34 8.50 -6.33 -4.47
CA PRO A 34 7.93 -5.00 -4.30
C PRO A 34 6.68 -5.06 -3.42
N LEU A 35 6.48 -4.02 -2.63
CA LEU A 35 5.33 -3.87 -1.74
C LEU A 35 4.69 -2.51 -2.00
N THR A 36 3.37 -2.44 -2.11
CA THR A 36 2.66 -1.16 -2.02
C THR A 36 1.82 -1.16 -0.75
N THR A 37 1.97 -0.15 0.10
CA THR A 37 1.06 0.08 1.21
C THR A 37 0.04 1.13 0.79
N VAL A 38 -1.20 1.00 1.26
CA VAL A 38 -2.25 1.97 0.99
C VAL A 38 -2.95 2.32 2.29
N LEU A 39 -2.96 3.60 2.64
CA LEU A 39 -3.74 4.15 3.73
C LEU A 39 -4.95 4.88 3.14
N VAL A 40 -6.14 4.59 3.65
CA VAL A 40 -7.39 5.21 3.25
C VAL A 40 -8.03 5.89 4.45
N GLN A 41 -8.45 7.13 4.27
CA GLN A 41 -9.22 7.91 5.25
C GLN A 41 -10.54 8.36 4.65
N ILE A 42 -11.63 8.11 5.37
CA ILE A 42 -13.00 8.50 5.02
C ILE A 42 -13.70 8.98 6.31
N GLY A 43 -13.92 10.28 6.43
CA GLY A 43 -14.36 10.89 7.67
C GLY A 43 -13.34 10.62 8.79
N ASP A 44 -13.83 10.04 9.87
CA ASP A 44 -13.06 9.60 11.04
C ASP A 44 -12.46 8.19 10.88
N ARG A 45 -12.85 7.44 9.84
CA ARG A 45 -12.41 6.06 9.65
C ARG A 45 -11.12 5.99 8.87
N ARG A 46 -10.20 5.17 9.37
CA ARG A 46 -8.93 4.86 8.72
C ARG A 46 -8.78 3.37 8.50
N GLN A 47 -8.28 2.99 7.32
CA GLN A 47 -7.99 1.60 7.00
C GLN A 47 -6.67 1.47 6.25
N SER A 48 -5.86 0.50 6.65
CA SER A 48 -4.59 0.15 6.03
C SER A 48 -4.73 -1.08 5.15
N TYR A 49 -4.05 -1.05 4.01
CA TYR A 49 -3.99 -2.14 3.06
C TYR A 49 -2.56 -2.33 2.57
N VAL A 50 -2.29 -3.52 2.06
CA VAL A 50 -1.09 -3.83 1.30
C VAL A 50 -1.44 -4.48 -0.03
N THR A 51 -0.61 -4.22 -1.01
CA THR A 51 -0.73 -4.76 -2.36
C THR A 51 0.57 -5.45 -2.70
N LEU A 52 0.48 -6.70 -3.10
CA LEU A 52 1.63 -7.52 -3.45
C LEU A 52 1.23 -8.62 -4.45
N PRO A 53 2.21 -9.15 -5.21
CA PRO A 53 1.97 -10.32 -6.05
C PRO A 53 1.65 -11.55 -5.18
N GLY A 54 0.59 -12.28 -5.55
CA GLY A 54 0.21 -13.55 -4.95
C GLY A 54 -0.05 -14.62 -6.03
N CYS A 55 0.01 -15.90 -5.63
CA CYS A 55 -0.48 -16.99 -6.47
C CYS A 55 -2.00 -17.16 -6.26
N ASP A 56 -2.64 -17.99 -7.08
CA ASP A 56 -4.08 -18.22 -7.05
C ASP A 56 -4.54 -18.87 -5.72
N GLY A 57 -3.67 -19.67 -5.11
CA GLY A 57 -3.92 -20.29 -3.82
C GLY A 57 -3.91 -19.32 -2.63
N CYS A 58 -3.35 -18.11 -2.76
CA CYS A 58 -3.19 -17.20 -1.62
C CYS A 58 -4.56 -16.71 -1.10
N GLN A 59 -5.63 -16.72 -1.92
CA GLN A 59 -7.02 -16.41 -1.49
C GLN A 59 -7.69 -17.47 -0.62
N HIS A 60 -7.19 -18.71 -0.67
CA HIS A 60 -7.78 -19.87 0.01
C HIS A 60 -6.84 -20.44 1.09
N ASP A 61 -5.80 -19.68 1.46
CA ASP A 61 -4.73 -20.11 2.37
C ASP A 61 -4.04 -21.41 1.91
N ARG A 62 -3.93 -21.59 0.58
CA ARG A 62 -3.25 -22.72 -0.09
C ARG A 62 -2.11 -22.21 -0.95
N CYS A 63 -1.25 -21.38 -0.36
CA CYS A 63 -0.14 -20.74 -1.06
C CYS A 63 0.86 -21.77 -1.61
N GLU A 64 1.27 -21.60 -2.87
CA GLU A 64 2.38 -22.37 -3.44
C GLU A 64 3.73 -22.00 -2.77
N PRO A 65 4.71 -22.93 -2.73
CA PRO A 65 6.06 -22.64 -2.28
C PRO A 65 6.64 -21.40 -2.98
N GLY A 66 7.07 -20.41 -2.19
CA GLY A 66 7.57 -19.15 -2.71
C GLY A 66 6.52 -18.07 -2.99
N CYS A 67 5.22 -18.25 -2.65
CA CYS A 67 4.24 -17.14 -2.70
C CYS A 67 4.76 -15.97 -1.85
N ARG A 68 4.97 -14.81 -2.48
CA ARG A 68 5.45 -13.59 -1.80
C ARG A 68 4.48 -13.10 -0.73
N THR A 69 3.19 -13.37 -0.92
CA THR A 69 2.15 -13.09 0.08
C THR A 69 2.29 -13.96 1.32
N GLU A 70 2.54 -15.26 1.13
CA GLU A 70 2.78 -16.18 2.24
C GLU A 70 4.03 -15.79 3.03
N MET A 71 5.11 -15.41 2.34
CA MET A 71 6.31 -14.91 2.99
C MET A 71 6.03 -13.66 3.85
N LEU A 72 5.24 -12.71 3.35
CA LEU A 72 4.84 -11.54 4.14
C LEU A 72 3.95 -11.92 5.34
N ARG A 73 3.01 -12.86 5.17
CA ARG A 73 2.16 -13.33 6.27
C ARG A 73 2.97 -13.96 7.40
N ARG A 74 3.96 -14.81 7.08
CA ARG A 74 4.85 -15.43 8.07
C ARG A 74 5.69 -14.40 8.80
N LEU A 75 6.25 -13.43 8.08
CA LEU A 75 6.97 -12.31 8.66
C LEU A 75 6.08 -11.54 9.64
N LEU A 76 4.85 -11.19 9.24
CA LEU A 76 3.92 -10.48 10.11
C LEU A 76 3.55 -11.32 11.33
N HIS A 77 3.27 -12.61 11.17
CA HIS A 77 2.97 -13.50 12.27
C HIS A 77 4.11 -13.59 13.29
N GLN A 78 5.36 -13.63 12.83
CA GLN A 78 6.54 -13.71 13.70
C GLN A 78 6.88 -12.37 14.35
N ALA A 79 6.88 -11.27 13.59
CA ALA A 79 7.38 -9.98 14.05
C ALA A 79 6.29 -9.06 14.62
N ALA A 80 5.01 -9.35 14.34
CA ALA A 80 3.87 -8.55 14.72
C ALA A 80 2.61 -9.43 14.84
N PRO A 81 2.55 -10.36 15.82
CA PRO A 81 1.50 -11.39 15.89
C PRO A 81 0.07 -10.83 16.01
N GLY A 82 -0.09 -9.57 16.43
CA GLY A 82 -1.38 -8.87 16.43
C GLY A 82 -1.86 -8.42 15.06
N LEU A 83 -0.99 -8.42 14.04
CA LEU A 83 -1.31 -8.03 12.67
C LEU A 83 -1.75 -9.22 11.82
N THR A 84 -2.83 -9.04 11.06
CA THR A 84 -3.36 -10.04 10.14
C THR A 84 -3.63 -9.44 8.76
N LEU A 85 -3.43 -10.24 7.71
CA LEU A 85 -3.76 -9.89 6.33
C LEU A 85 -5.05 -10.57 5.90
N LYS A 86 -6.09 -9.78 5.62
CA LYS A 86 -7.38 -10.27 5.13
C LYS A 86 -7.56 -9.97 3.64
N PRO A 87 -7.98 -10.94 2.81
CA PRO A 87 -8.14 -10.72 1.38
C PRO A 87 -9.24 -9.71 1.09
N VAL A 88 -9.03 -8.83 0.10
CA VAL A 88 -10.02 -7.84 -0.36
C VAL A 88 -10.42 -8.13 -1.80
N MET A 89 -11.53 -8.88 -1.97
CA MET A 89 -11.95 -9.41 -3.27
C MET A 89 -12.44 -8.34 -4.24
N ARG A 90 -13.12 -7.30 -3.75
CA ARG A 90 -13.76 -6.27 -4.59
C ARG A 90 -12.89 -5.05 -4.86
N GLY A 91 -11.62 -5.08 -4.43
CA GLY A 91 -10.72 -3.93 -4.46
C GLY A 91 -11.17 -2.80 -3.51
N LEU A 92 -10.59 -1.62 -3.70
CA LEU A 92 -10.99 -0.41 -2.97
C LEU A 92 -12.17 0.27 -3.66
N ALA A 93 -13.07 0.84 -2.86
CA ALA A 93 -14.16 1.68 -3.37
C ALA A 93 -13.62 2.88 -4.17
N THR A 94 -14.30 3.23 -5.25
CA THR A 94 -14.05 4.47 -5.99
C THR A 94 -14.47 5.66 -5.14
N ARG A 95 -13.68 6.74 -5.17
CA ARG A 95 -13.95 7.98 -4.43
C ARG A 95 -13.73 9.20 -5.32
N PRO A 96 -14.42 10.32 -5.08
CA PRO A 96 -14.29 11.54 -5.86
C PRO A 96 -13.02 12.33 -5.49
N TYR A 97 -11.83 11.72 -5.60
CA TYR A 97 -10.58 12.46 -5.42
C TYR A 97 -10.43 13.48 -6.54
N THR A 98 -10.34 14.75 -6.19
CA THR A 98 -10.25 15.86 -7.15
C THR A 98 -8.82 16.37 -7.30
N ARG A 99 -7.96 16.12 -6.31
CA ARG A 99 -6.55 16.53 -6.31
C ARG A 99 -5.66 15.31 -6.09
N VAL A 100 -4.70 15.12 -7.00
CA VAL A 100 -3.76 13.99 -6.95
C VAL A 100 -2.34 14.48 -7.16
N VAL A 101 -1.44 13.99 -6.33
CA VAL A 101 -0.02 14.35 -6.37
C VAL A 101 0.82 13.08 -6.31
N LEU A 102 1.78 12.98 -7.23
CA LEU A 102 2.86 11.99 -7.16
C LEU A 102 4.02 12.58 -6.37
N ALA A 103 4.70 11.75 -5.59
CA ALA A 103 5.84 12.19 -4.81
C ALA A 103 6.96 11.17 -4.74
N THR A 104 8.17 11.66 -4.55
CA THR A 104 9.35 10.85 -4.25
C THR A 104 10.05 11.43 -3.02
N PRO A 105 10.76 10.61 -2.24
CA PRO A 105 11.49 11.11 -1.09
C PRO A 105 12.53 12.16 -1.53
N GLY A 106 12.59 13.27 -0.79
CA GLY A 106 13.70 14.22 -0.85
C GLY A 106 14.85 13.80 0.09
N PRO A 107 15.82 14.68 0.33
CA PRO A 107 16.83 14.47 1.38
C PRO A 107 16.16 14.44 2.77
N ARG A 108 16.42 13.38 3.55
CA ARG A 108 15.87 13.18 4.90
C ARG A 108 14.32 13.26 4.92
N PRO A 109 13.62 12.40 4.17
CA PRO A 109 12.17 12.44 4.10
C PRO A 109 11.58 12.10 5.47
N GLN A 110 10.52 12.79 5.87
CA GLN A 110 9.72 12.41 7.03
C GLN A 110 8.70 11.34 6.64
N LEU A 111 8.19 10.62 7.65
CA LEU A 111 7.16 9.61 7.47
C LEU A 111 5.87 10.23 6.90
N LEU A 112 5.27 9.53 5.94
CA LEU A 112 3.93 9.83 5.45
C LEU A 112 2.96 8.90 6.17
N ASP A 113 2.27 9.42 7.17
CA ASP A 113 1.47 8.66 8.12
C ASP A 113 0.02 9.13 8.15
N ALA A 114 -0.69 8.58 9.12
CA ALA A 114 -2.01 8.98 9.55
C ALA A 114 -2.19 10.49 9.80
N GLU A 115 -1.21 11.14 10.42
CA GLU A 115 -1.31 12.54 10.83
C GLU A 115 -1.32 13.45 9.60
N LEU A 116 -0.47 13.15 8.61
CA LEU A 116 -0.53 13.81 7.31
C LEU A 116 -1.94 13.75 6.73
N MET A 117 -2.57 12.58 6.75
CA MET A 117 -3.89 12.37 6.15
C MET A 117 -5.03 13.04 6.93
N ALA A 118 -4.87 13.28 8.24
CA ALA A 118 -5.91 13.86 9.11
C ALA A 118 -6.43 15.23 8.63
N GLN A 119 -5.68 15.89 7.75
CA GLN A 119 -6.03 17.20 7.16
C GLN A 119 -7.17 17.14 6.12
N TRP A 120 -7.58 15.95 5.67
CA TRP A 120 -8.61 15.76 4.66
C TRP A 120 -9.68 14.77 5.11
N PRO A 121 -10.99 15.08 4.99
CA PRO A 121 -12.05 14.10 5.26
C PRO A 121 -11.94 12.87 4.36
N GLU A 122 -11.48 13.04 3.12
CA GLU A 122 -11.25 11.95 2.18
C GLU A 122 -9.84 11.99 1.64
N ALA A 123 -9.06 10.94 1.94
CA ALA A 123 -7.71 10.80 1.43
C ALA A 123 -7.35 9.35 1.15
N ARG A 124 -6.45 9.15 0.19
CA ARG A 124 -5.78 7.89 -0.11
C ARG A 124 -4.31 8.16 -0.34
N LEU A 125 -3.48 7.52 0.48
CA LEU A 125 -2.04 7.56 0.35
C LEU A 125 -1.55 6.16 -0.04
N ALA A 126 -1.00 6.02 -1.23
CA ALA A 126 -0.34 4.79 -1.67
C ALA A 126 1.17 4.99 -1.67
N LEU A 127 1.94 4.15 -0.97
CA LEU A 127 3.40 4.14 -1.05
C LEU A 127 3.87 2.85 -1.71
N SER A 128 4.58 2.96 -2.83
CA SER A 128 5.21 1.84 -3.50
C SER A 128 6.69 1.77 -3.12
N TRP A 129 7.12 0.59 -2.68
CA TRP A 129 8.46 0.27 -2.26
C TRP A 129 9.03 -0.83 -3.14
N ARG A 130 10.29 -0.70 -3.55
CA ARG A 130 11.02 -1.75 -4.27
C ARG A 130 12.51 -1.64 -4.04
N SER A 131 13.21 -2.76 -3.99
CA SER A 131 14.67 -2.77 -4.11
C SER A 131 15.09 -2.84 -5.58
N GLN A 132 16.07 -2.02 -5.98
CA GLN A 132 16.68 -2.06 -7.30
C GLN A 132 18.19 -1.86 -7.13
N ARG A 133 19.00 -2.81 -7.62
CA ARG A 133 20.47 -2.80 -7.48
C ARG A 133 20.93 -2.59 -6.02
N GLY A 134 20.26 -3.26 -5.07
CA GLY A 134 20.56 -3.18 -3.63
C GLY A 134 20.14 -1.87 -2.95
N ARG A 135 19.48 -0.95 -3.67
CA ARG A 135 18.97 0.31 -3.11
C ARG A 135 17.45 0.28 -3.00
N LEU A 136 16.93 0.75 -1.87
CA LEU A 136 15.50 0.90 -1.66
C LEU A 136 14.99 2.17 -2.37
N HIS A 137 13.98 2.00 -3.20
CA HIS A 137 13.25 3.09 -3.85
C HIS A 137 11.83 3.15 -3.29
N ALA A 138 11.36 4.37 -3.05
CA ALA A 138 10.00 4.66 -2.65
C ALA A 138 9.39 5.72 -3.57
N GLY A 139 8.10 5.56 -3.85
CA GLY A 139 7.28 6.58 -4.49
C GLY A 139 5.91 6.61 -3.81
N ALA A 140 5.32 7.79 -3.70
CA ALA A 140 4.02 7.97 -3.10
C ALA A 140 3.04 8.58 -4.10
N LEU A 141 1.77 8.24 -3.93
CA LEU A 141 0.65 8.90 -4.57
C LEU A 141 -0.32 9.31 -3.46
N LEU A 142 -0.61 10.61 -3.37
CA LEU A 142 -1.59 11.16 -2.46
C LEU A 142 -2.77 11.68 -3.28
N ALA A 143 -3.94 11.10 -3.06
CA ALA A 143 -5.20 11.51 -3.67
C ALA A 143 -6.14 11.98 -2.57
N VAL A 144 -6.70 13.18 -2.72
CA VAL A 144 -7.54 13.82 -1.69
C VAL A 144 -8.80 14.44 -2.32
N GLY A 145 -9.82 14.63 -1.49
CA GLY A 145 -11.04 15.37 -1.85
C GLY A 145 -10.78 16.87 -2.13
N ALA A 146 -11.86 17.62 -2.31
CA ALA A 146 -11.79 19.06 -2.57
C ALA A 146 -11.39 19.87 -1.32
N ASP A 147 -11.86 19.46 -0.15
CA ASP A 147 -11.66 20.19 1.12
C ASP A 147 -10.23 20.04 1.65
N GLY A 148 -9.77 20.94 2.51
CA GLY A 148 -8.46 20.84 3.16
C GLY A 148 -7.28 21.40 2.33
N PRO A 149 -6.07 21.41 2.90
CA PRO A 149 -4.91 22.09 2.34
C PRO A 149 -4.41 21.45 1.05
N SER A 150 -3.49 22.13 0.36
CA SER A 150 -2.85 21.61 -0.85
C SER A 150 -2.02 20.35 -0.54
N PRO A 151 -2.28 19.19 -1.18
CA PRO A 151 -1.52 17.96 -0.94
C PRO A 151 -0.03 18.10 -1.30
N ALA A 152 0.32 18.95 -2.28
CA ALA A 152 1.71 19.20 -2.64
C ALA A 152 2.46 19.96 -1.52
N VAL A 153 1.81 20.96 -0.93
CA VAL A 153 2.37 21.73 0.21
C VAL A 153 2.57 20.81 1.42
N ALA A 154 1.57 19.97 1.73
CA ALA A 154 1.65 19.03 2.83
C ALA A 154 2.78 18.00 2.64
N LEU A 155 2.96 17.45 1.43
CA LEU A 155 4.08 16.56 1.11
C LEU A 155 5.43 17.28 1.21
N HIS A 156 5.51 18.53 0.74
CA HIS A 156 6.73 19.32 0.84
C HIS A 156 7.13 19.58 2.30
N SER A 157 6.17 19.84 3.19
CA SER A 157 6.43 19.98 4.63
C SER A 157 7.08 18.74 5.26
N ARG A 158 6.79 17.55 4.69
CA ARG A 158 7.40 16.26 5.06
C ARG A 158 8.70 15.97 4.29
N ARG A 159 9.26 16.95 3.58
CA ARG A 159 10.48 16.84 2.75
C ARG A 159 10.34 15.85 1.57
N TRP A 160 9.13 15.74 1.02
CA TRP A 160 8.90 15.01 -0.23
C TRP A 160 8.87 15.97 -1.42
N ARG A 161 9.45 15.54 -2.54
CA ARG A 161 9.34 16.24 -3.82
C ARG A 161 8.07 15.75 -4.50
N SER A 162 7.27 16.68 -5.01
CA SER A 162 5.91 16.36 -5.43
C SER A 162 5.55 17.02 -6.74
N TRP A 163 4.76 16.33 -7.57
CA TRP A 163 4.30 16.81 -8.88
C TRP A 163 2.80 16.59 -8.99
N PRO A 164 2.03 17.61 -9.40
CA PRO A 164 0.59 17.45 -9.61
C PRO A 164 0.35 16.45 -10.74
N VAL A 165 -0.71 15.66 -10.57
CA VAL A 165 -1.17 14.73 -11.60
C VAL A 165 -2.48 15.27 -12.17
N PRO A 166 -2.71 15.17 -13.50
CA PRO A 166 -3.98 15.58 -14.09
C PRO A 166 -5.18 14.93 -13.37
N PRO A 167 -6.28 15.67 -13.10
CA PRO A 167 -7.44 15.16 -12.37
C PRO A 167 -8.06 13.88 -12.97
N ALA A 168 -7.96 13.71 -14.29
CA ALA A 168 -8.39 12.49 -14.98
C ALA A 168 -7.71 11.23 -14.43
N ALA A 169 -6.46 11.33 -13.98
CA ALA A 169 -5.74 10.22 -13.34
C ALA A 169 -6.32 9.86 -11.97
N GLY A 170 -6.92 10.81 -11.26
CA GLY A 170 -7.59 10.55 -9.98
C GLY A 170 -8.84 9.68 -10.13
N ARG A 171 -9.60 9.88 -11.21
CA ARG A 171 -10.73 9.01 -11.59
C ARG A 171 -10.26 7.63 -12.05
N ALA A 172 -9.08 7.58 -12.66
CA ALA A 172 -8.45 6.36 -13.14
C ALA A 172 -7.59 5.65 -12.07
N LEU A 173 -7.51 6.16 -10.84
CA LEU A 173 -6.84 5.45 -9.75
C LEU A 173 -7.52 4.10 -9.62
N PRO A 174 -6.87 3.02 -10.04
CA PRO A 174 -7.57 1.78 -10.24
C PRO A 174 -8.21 1.42 -8.92
N SER A 175 -9.51 1.10 -8.96
CA SER A 175 -10.00 0.08 -8.04
C SER A 175 -9.01 -1.05 -8.22
N GLN A 176 -8.18 -1.36 -7.21
CA GLN A 176 -7.26 -2.49 -7.29
C GLN A 176 -8.08 -3.78 -7.24
N ARG A 177 -8.97 -3.94 -8.21
CA ARG A 177 -9.70 -5.16 -8.45
C ARG A 177 -8.64 -6.12 -8.95
N PRO A 178 -8.40 -7.24 -8.26
CA PRO A 178 -7.63 -8.31 -8.86
C PRO A 178 -8.30 -8.61 -10.21
N ARG A 179 -7.52 -8.61 -11.30
CA ARG A 179 -8.01 -9.07 -12.59
C ARG A 179 -8.20 -10.58 -12.44
N TRP A 180 -9.40 -10.98 -12.01
CA TRP A 180 -9.76 -12.38 -11.88
C TRP A 180 -9.79 -12.98 -13.28
N SER A 181 -8.88 -13.90 -13.54
CA SER A 181 -8.98 -14.80 -14.68
C SER A 181 -9.67 -16.06 -14.15
N PRO A 182 -10.83 -16.48 -14.68
CA PRO A 182 -11.35 -17.81 -14.37
C PRO A 182 -10.27 -18.82 -14.74
N GLY A 183 -9.72 -19.52 -13.74
CA GLY A 183 -8.88 -20.68 -13.99
C GLY A 183 -9.70 -21.71 -14.78
N ARG A 184 -9.12 -22.23 -15.86
CA ARG A 184 -9.72 -23.39 -16.55
C ARG A 184 -9.77 -24.52 -15.54
N ALA A 185 -10.97 -24.92 -15.14
CA ALA A 185 -11.16 -26.17 -14.42
C ALA A 185 -10.66 -27.29 -15.35
N THR A 186 -9.66 -28.04 -14.88
CA THR A 186 -9.21 -29.32 -15.43
C THR A 186 -9.75 -30.43 -14.58
#